data_AF-A0A538LVR6-F1
#
_entry.id   AF-A0A538LVR6-F1
#
_cell.length_a   1.000
_cell.length_b   1.000
_cell.length_c   1.000
_cell.angle_alpha   90.00
_cell.angle_beta   90.00
_cell.angle_gamma   90.00
#
_symmetry.space_group_name_H-M   'P 1'
#
loop_
_entity.id
_entity.type
_entity.pdbx_description
1 polymer ?
#
loop_
_entity_poly.entity_id
_entity_poly.type
_entity_poly.pdbx_seq_one_letter_code
_entity_poly.pdbx_strand_id
1 'polypeptide(L)'
;MEAPVSIAEGLHSITRVLIKYKLQVGTSTGPSSTRRTASCPAPGSPVPWPGGSGPAASERRGEEIDVALFVVRHQHEAQRCPAEDPSLGATLLNYLSRPNVATHGVDIRGEAVVQGEHTMYLIVEAEDEGRIRGFMEPFASAGTVDVYPASTCARVVANGGCTSSLPELEDTVPVVEPEEACHHAIEAGLVVHRAHPLNCETSIPALIGGVVMPNAHFYVRNHFPIPELDRSAWRLEVGGLVDRPLALTWRDLQQMPSQTLVVTLECAGNGRSGLAPRVDGEQWELGAVSTAEWTGVPLVEVLDRAGVKAGATEVLFRGADRGALPGQPGTESFERSLSVDDARGSDALLAYAMNGVPLPVQHGYPLRLIVPGWYAVTSVKWLTEIELIDRAFAGHFQTGSYFYEWQRDEQVVREPVTLQRVRSIITEPTDGDELTAGDLAVRGVAWSGAAPIARVEVSIGEGPWREARLVGDRHRHSWQWWELISGVEHSGATTIRARATDLASRTQPEQVEWNRLGYGNNAIQEVAVQIV
;
A
#
# COMPACT_ATOMS: atom_id res chain seq x y z
N MET A 1 -41.05 42.62 -1.45
CA MET A 1 -41.20 41.42 -0.62
C MET A 1 -41.78 40.35 -1.52
N GLU A 2 -40.91 39.46 -1.99
CA GLU A 2 -41.25 38.12 -2.50
C GLU A 2 -39.91 37.41 -2.69
N ALA A 3 -39.74 36.25 -2.04
CA ALA A 3 -38.51 35.47 -2.01
C ALA A 3 -38.46 34.50 -3.20
N PRO A 4 -37.29 34.19 -3.78
CA PRO A 4 -37.17 33.10 -4.74
C PRO A 4 -36.77 31.77 -4.06
N VAL A 5 -37.65 30.80 -4.30
CA VAL A 5 -37.49 29.34 -4.50
C VAL A 5 -36.25 28.64 -3.90
N SER A 6 -36.54 27.65 -3.06
CA SER A 6 -35.64 26.80 -2.27
C SER A 6 -34.80 25.81 -3.09
N ILE A 7 -33.57 25.60 -2.63
CA ILE A 7 -32.50 24.66 -3.05
C ILE A 7 -32.94 23.17 -3.12
N ALA A 8 -34.15 22.84 -2.69
CA ALA A 8 -34.64 21.47 -2.57
C ALA A 8 -34.90 20.74 -3.91
N GLU A 9 -35.09 21.44 -5.03
CA GLU A 9 -35.42 20.80 -6.32
C GLU A 9 -34.19 20.27 -7.08
N GLY A 10 -32.98 20.83 -6.85
CA GLY A 10 -31.75 20.37 -7.50
C GLY A 10 -31.19 19.04 -6.97
N LEU A 11 -31.50 18.69 -5.71
CA LEU A 11 -30.97 17.49 -5.04
C LEU A 11 -31.67 16.18 -5.46
N HIS A 12 -32.89 16.25 -6.04
CA HIS A 12 -33.59 15.06 -6.51
C HIS A 12 -32.98 14.44 -7.80
N SER A 13 -32.17 15.20 -8.55
CA SER A 13 -31.49 14.71 -9.76
C SER A 13 -30.22 13.91 -9.44
N ILE A 14 -29.46 14.33 -8.42
CA ILE A 14 -28.18 13.71 -8.01
C ILE A 14 -28.40 12.28 -7.49
N THR A 15 -29.50 12.01 -6.80
CA THR A 15 -29.82 10.69 -6.25
C THR A 15 -30.08 9.63 -7.33
N ARG A 16 -30.43 10.02 -8.57
CA ARG A 16 -30.60 9.07 -9.69
C ARG A 16 -29.31 8.73 -10.43
N VAL A 17 -28.27 9.57 -10.35
CA VAL A 17 -26.96 9.32 -11.00
C VAL A 17 -26.18 8.21 -10.26
N LEU A 18 -26.30 8.14 -8.93
CA LEU A 18 -25.58 7.13 -8.12
C LEU A 18 -26.15 5.71 -8.23
N ILE A 19 -27.39 5.54 -8.72
CA ILE A 19 -28.02 4.20 -8.82
C ILE A 19 -27.63 3.45 -10.11
N LYS A 20 -27.13 4.13 -11.16
CA LYS A 20 -26.72 3.46 -12.42
C LYS A 20 -25.26 3.01 -12.49
N TYR A 21 -24.37 3.53 -11.63
CA TYR A 21 -22.95 3.11 -11.61
C TYR A 21 -22.75 1.65 -11.15
N LYS A 22 -23.76 1.03 -10.52
CA LYS A 22 -23.71 -0.37 -10.04
C LYS A 22 -24.07 -1.43 -11.08
N LEU A 23 -24.46 -1.09 -12.31
CA LEU A 23 -25.04 -2.07 -13.25
C LEU A 23 -24.33 -2.23 -14.61
N GLN A 24 -23.16 -1.61 -14.85
CA GLN A 24 -22.51 -1.67 -16.18
C GLN A 24 -21.03 -2.07 -16.22
N VAL A 25 -20.45 -2.51 -15.10
CA VAL A 25 -19.13 -3.19 -15.12
C VAL A 25 -19.36 -4.69 -15.01
N GLY A 26 -19.94 -5.26 -16.06
CA GLY A 26 -20.22 -6.68 -16.16
C GLY A 26 -20.53 -7.00 -17.61
N THR A 27 -19.63 -7.78 -18.22
CA THR A 27 -19.72 -8.36 -19.57
C THR A 27 -19.38 -7.43 -20.75
N SER A 28 -18.24 -7.67 -21.39
CA SER A 28 -18.24 -8.09 -22.80
C SER A 28 -16.91 -8.74 -23.18
N THR A 29 -17.03 -9.91 -23.78
CA THR A 29 -15.98 -10.80 -24.28
C THR A 29 -15.94 -10.76 -25.81
N GLY A 30 -14.72 -10.84 -26.37
CA GLY A 30 -14.41 -11.41 -27.71
C GLY A 30 -14.27 -10.42 -28.88
N PRO A 31 -13.81 -10.88 -30.08
CA PRO A 31 -12.91 -11.99 -30.38
C PRO A 31 -11.77 -11.62 -31.38
N SER A 32 -11.04 -12.65 -31.81
CA SER A 32 -9.78 -12.75 -32.54
C SER A 32 -9.67 -12.30 -34.02
N SER A 33 -8.40 -12.10 -34.42
CA SER A 33 -7.79 -12.31 -35.77
C SER A 33 -7.95 -11.16 -36.79
N THR A 34 -7.03 -10.80 -37.70
CA THR A 34 -5.95 -11.51 -38.41
C THR A 34 -4.87 -10.52 -38.92
N ARG A 35 -3.67 -11.05 -39.23
CA ARG A 35 -2.50 -10.38 -39.84
C ARG A 35 -2.81 -9.66 -41.18
N ARG A 36 -2.06 -8.58 -41.46
CA ARG A 36 -1.36 -8.36 -42.76
C ARG A 36 -0.23 -7.35 -42.63
N THR A 37 0.82 -7.63 -43.37
CA THR A 37 2.16 -7.02 -43.48
C THR A 37 2.20 -5.77 -44.38
N ALA A 38 3.07 -4.78 -44.11
CA ALA A 38 3.91 -4.11 -45.13
C ALA A 38 4.88 -3.04 -44.55
N SER A 39 6.18 -3.33 -44.72
CA SER A 39 7.33 -2.46 -45.08
C SER A 39 7.51 -1.01 -44.57
N CYS A 40 8.66 -0.80 -43.91
CA CYS A 40 9.40 0.48 -43.82
C CYS A 40 9.86 1.02 -45.20
N PRO A 41 10.16 2.34 -45.27
CA PRO A 41 11.46 2.78 -45.78
C PRO A 41 12.16 3.79 -44.85
N ALA A 42 13.49 3.78 -44.91
CA ALA A 42 14.43 4.62 -44.15
C ALA A 42 14.85 5.88 -44.96
N PRO A 43 15.89 6.65 -44.56
CA PRO A 43 15.77 8.04 -44.10
C PRO A 43 16.29 9.09 -45.11
N GLY A 44 15.82 10.34 -44.99
CA GLY A 44 16.36 11.50 -45.70
C GLY A 44 16.54 12.68 -44.75
N SER A 45 17.78 13.14 -44.60
CA SER A 45 18.18 14.33 -43.83
C SER A 45 18.30 15.58 -44.76
N PRO A 46 18.76 16.77 -44.31
CA PRO A 46 17.90 17.88 -43.87
C PRO A 46 18.23 19.22 -44.56
N VAL A 47 17.36 20.24 -44.48
CA VAL A 47 17.71 21.65 -44.78
C VAL A 47 16.80 22.63 -44.00
N PRO A 48 17.18 23.90 -43.78
CA PRO A 48 17.44 24.44 -42.44
C PRO A 48 16.54 25.64 -42.09
N TRP A 49 16.45 25.99 -40.80
CA TRP A 49 15.99 27.31 -40.38
C TRP A 49 16.98 27.95 -39.40
N PRO A 50 17.13 29.28 -39.44
CA PRO A 50 18.28 29.99 -38.91
C PRO A 50 18.14 30.31 -37.41
N GLY A 51 19.29 30.65 -36.81
CA GLY A 51 19.51 30.69 -35.39
C GLY A 51 18.68 31.72 -34.61
N GLY A 52 18.30 31.30 -33.40
CA GLY A 52 17.92 32.14 -32.28
C GLY A 52 18.55 31.54 -31.02
N SER A 53 19.36 32.35 -30.35
CA SER A 53 20.15 32.05 -29.15
C SER A 53 19.38 31.29 -28.05
N GLY A 54 19.93 30.17 -27.60
CA GLY A 54 19.40 29.43 -26.45
C GLY A 54 19.62 30.17 -25.12
N PRO A 55 18.68 30.08 -24.17
CA PRO A 55 18.97 30.31 -22.76
C PRO A 55 19.45 29.01 -22.11
N ALA A 56 20.41 29.16 -21.20
CA ALA A 56 20.94 28.11 -20.35
C ALA A 56 19.81 27.34 -19.65
N ALA A 57 19.95 26.01 -19.60
CA ALA A 57 19.13 25.14 -18.77
C ALA A 57 19.36 25.47 -17.29
N SER A 58 18.55 26.37 -16.74
CA SER A 58 18.31 26.40 -15.30
C SER A 58 17.39 25.22 -14.99
N GLU A 59 17.94 24.19 -14.34
CA GLU A 59 17.15 23.20 -13.63
C GLU A 59 16.24 23.93 -12.64
N ARG A 60 14.97 24.10 -13.01
CA ARG A 60 13.94 24.49 -12.06
C ARG A 60 13.66 23.26 -11.21
N ARG A 61 14.10 23.34 -9.96
CA ARG A 61 13.55 22.56 -8.84
C ARG A 61 12.03 22.58 -8.99
N GLY A 62 11.39 21.41 -9.04
CA GLY A 62 9.95 21.33 -8.85
C GLY A 62 9.66 21.76 -7.43
N GLU A 63 9.19 22.99 -7.25
CA GLU A 63 8.30 23.30 -6.13
C GLU A 63 7.10 22.35 -6.25
N GLU A 64 6.75 21.65 -5.17
CA GLU A 64 5.46 20.97 -5.08
C GLU A 64 4.38 22.04 -5.22
N ILE A 65 3.74 22.09 -6.38
CA ILE A 65 2.68 23.06 -6.67
C ILE A 65 1.43 22.59 -5.91
N ASP A 66 0.95 23.42 -4.99
CA ASP A 66 -0.28 23.20 -4.24
C ASP A 66 -1.47 23.14 -5.22
N VAL A 67 -2.25 22.06 -5.19
CA VAL A 67 -3.36 21.82 -6.13
C VAL A 67 -4.70 21.96 -5.42
N ALA A 68 -5.53 22.89 -5.90
CA ALA A 68 -6.87 23.17 -5.39
C ALA A 68 -7.95 22.50 -6.24
N LEU A 69 -9.07 22.13 -5.61
CA LEU A 69 -10.22 21.49 -6.26
C LEU A 69 -11.28 22.52 -6.63
N PHE A 70 -11.87 22.39 -7.81
CA PHE A 70 -12.92 23.27 -8.31
C PHE A 70 -14.02 22.47 -9.00
N VAL A 71 -15.24 23.00 -8.94
CA VAL A 71 -16.36 22.58 -9.79
C VAL A 71 -16.58 23.66 -10.84
N VAL A 72 -16.55 23.29 -12.11
CA VAL A 72 -16.82 24.18 -13.24
C VAL A 72 -18.18 23.84 -13.80
N ARG A 73 -19.00 24.86 -14.06
CA ARG A 73 -20.27 24.74 -14.77
C ARG A 73 -20.19 25.54 -16.06
N HIS A 74 -20.39 24.89 -17.18
CA HIS A 74 -20.57 25.52 -18.48
C HIS A 74 -22.02 25.38 -18.93
N GLN A 75 -22.66 26.45 -19.38
CA GLN A 75 -24.03 26.43 -19.91
C GLN A 75 -24.16 27.27 -21.18
N HIS A 76 -24.88 26.76 -22.18
CA HIS A 76 -25.21 27.49 -23.40
C HIS A 76 -26.65 27.23 -23.85
N GLU A 77 -27.16 28.03 -24.78
CA GLU A 77 -28.46 27.80 -25.42
C GLU A 77 -28.35 26.68 -26.46
N ALA A 78 -29.41 25.89 -26.64
CA ALA A 78 -29.41 24.73 -27.55
C ALA A 78 -28.89 25.04 -28.97
N GLN A 79 -29.26 26.21 -29.51
CA GLN A 79 -28.88 26.66 -30.84
C GLN A 79 -27.38 26.95 -30.99
N ARG A 80 -26.63 26.99 -29.89
CA ARG A 80 -25.18 27.22 -29.85
C ARG A 80 -24.41 25.96 -29.46
N CYS A 81 -25.06 24.80 -29.44
CA CYS A 81 -24.45 23.55 -29.04
C CYS A 81 -23.37 23.12 -30.03
N PRO A 82 -22.08 23.18 -29.65
CA PRO A 82 -21.00 22.85 -30.57
C PRO A 82 -20.92 21.34 -30.84
N ALA A 83 -21.60 20.51 -30.03
CA ALA A 83 -21.66 19.06 -30.21
C ALA A 83 -22.69 18.61 -31.26
N GLU A 84 -23.53 19.50 -31.79
CA GLU A 84 -24.43 19.18 -32.92
C GLU A 84 -23.69 19.08 -34.25
N ASP A 85 -22.53 19.74 -34.38
CA ASP A 85 -21.60 19.54 -35.49
C ASP A 85 -20.60 18.43 -35.13
N PRO A 86 -20.59 17.29 -35.85
CA PRO A 86 -19.71 16.15 -35.54
C PRO A 86 -18.21 16.50 -35.55
N SER A 87 -17.79 17.48 -36.36
CA SER A 87 -16.38 17.90 -36.46
C SER A 87 -15.95 18.77 -35.28
N LEU A 88 -16.82 19.68 -34.83
CA LEU A 88 -16.61 20.47 -33.62
C LEU A 88 -16.72 19.60 -32.37
N GLY A 89 -17.64 18.64 -32.33
CA GLY A 89 -17.75 17.65 -31.26
C GLY A 89 -16.48 16.83 -31.08
N ALA A 90 -15.87 16.34 -32.16
CA ALA A 90 -14.59 15.63 -32.10
C ALA A 90 -13.44 16.54 -31.63
N THR A 91 -13.44 17.80 -32.04
CA THR A 91 -12.45 18.80 -31.60
C THR A 91 -12.55 19.06 -30.10
N LEU A 92 -13.77 19.16 -29.56
CA LEU A 92 -14.01 19.32 -28.11
C LEU A 92 -13.58 18.11 -27.30
N LEU A 93 -13.87 16.89 -27.78
CA LEU A 93 -13.42 15.66 -27.12
C LEU A 93 -11.88 15.58 -27.05
N ASN A 94 -11.19 16.01 -28.12
CA ASN A 94 -9.74 16.09 -28.11
C ASN A 94 -9.22 17.18 -27.17
N TYR A 95 -9.90 18.33 -27.11
CA TYR A 95 -9.53 19.43 -26.22
C TYR A 95 -9.68 19.06 -24.73
N LEU A 96 -10.74 18.32 -24.38
CA LEU A 96 -11.00 17.79 -23.04
C LEU A 96 -10.21 16.50 -22.74
N SER A 97 -9.41 15.99 -23.68
CA SER A 97 -8.61 14.79 -23.45
C SER A 97 -7.56 15.02 -22.38
N ARG A 98 -7.35 14.03 -21.49
CA ARG A 98 -6.37 14.12 -20.40
C ARG A 98 -4.98 14.61 -20.81
N PRO A 99 -4.39 14.16 -21.94
CA PRO A 99 -3.09 14.66 -22.38
C PRO A 99 -3.10 16.16 -22.71
N ASN A 100 -4.17 16.68 -23.34
CA ASN A 100 -4.29 18.09 -23.70
C ASN A 100 -4.56 18.94 -22.46
N VAL A 101 -5.49 18.51 -21.61
CA VAL A 101 -5.87 19.16 -20.34
C VAL A 101 -4.66 19.37 -19.43
N ALA A 102 -3.79 18.36 -19.31
CA ALA A 102 -2.55 18.45 -18.53
C ALA A 102 -1.59 19.53 -19.04
N THR A 103 -1.56 19.83 -20.35
CA THR A 103 -0.71 20.92 -20.90
C THR A 103 -1.14 22.30 -20.43
N HIS A 104 -2.39 22.45 -19.97
CA HIS A 104 -2.93 23.69 -19.40
C HIS A 104 -2.76 23.77 -17.88
N GLY A 105 -2.13 22.78 -17.24
CA GLY A 105 -1.96 22.75 -15.78
C GLY A 105 -3.28 22.48 -15.05
N VAL A 106 -4.20 21.75 -15.70
CA VAL A 106 -5.49 21.34 -15.15
C VAL A 106 -5.53 19.80 -15.16
N ASP A 107 -6.20 19.18 -14.20
CA ASP A 107 -6.55 17.75 -14.22
C ASP A 107 -8.08 17.58 -14.06
N ILE A 108 -8.72 16.84 -14.96
CA ILE A 108 -10.17 16.58 -14.88
C ILE A 108 -10.39 15.26 -14.12
N ARG A 109 -10.98 15.38 -12.93
CA ARG A 109 -11.35 14.25 -12.06
C ARG A 109 -12.68 13.63 -12.42
N GLY A 110 -13.57 14.42 -13.01
CA GLY A 110 -14.86 13.94 -13.50
C GLY A 110 -15.54 14.98 -14.38
N GLU A 111 -16.38 14.51 -15.29
CA GLU A 111 -17.20 15.35 -16.16
C GLU A 111 -18.57 14.73 -16.37
N ALA A 112 -19.58 15.59 -16.57
CA ALA A 112 -20.93 15.17 -16.91
C ALA A 112 -21.66 16.25 -17.70
N VAL A 113 -22.52 15.83 -18.63
CA VAL A 113 -23.46 16.72 -19.32
C VAL A 113 -24.87 16.37 -18.86
N VAL A 114 -25.62 17.38 -18.43
CA VAL A 114 -27.02 17.22 -18.03
C VAL A 114 -27.86 17.03 -19.29
N GLN A 115 -28.53 15.88 -19.38
CA GLN A 115 -29.28 15.48 -20.57
C GLN A 115 -30.40 16.48 -20.88
N GLY A 116 -30.34 17.09 -22.08
CA GLY A 116 -31.34 18.03 -22.58
C GLY A 116 -31.24 19.46 -22.04
N GLU A 117 -30.26 19.77 -21.18
CA GLU A 117 -30.17 21.08 -20.51
C GLU A 117 -28.96 21.93 -20.97
N HIS A 118 -28.20 21.46 -21.96
CA HIS A 118 -27.02 22.16 -22.51
C HIS A 118 -26.08 22.70 -21.42
N THR A 119 -25.94 21.92 -20.35
CA THR A 119 -25.16 22.24 -19.16
C THR A 119 -24.15 21.13 -18.92
N MET A 120 -22.88 21.49 -18.84
CA MET A 120 -21.76 20.60 -18.53
C MET A 120 -21.16 20.95 -17.18
N TYR A 121 -20.84 19.94 -16.39
CA TYR A 121 -20.10 20.08 -15.14
C TYR A 121 -18.75 19.38 -15.26
N LEU A 122 -17.70 20.02 -14.78
CA LEU A 122 -16.37 19.43 -14.60
C LEU A 122 -15.98 19.52 -13.11
N ILE A 123 -15.33 18.48 -12.61
CA ILE A 123 -14.61 18.48 -11.34
C ILE A 123 -13.13 18.48 -11.69
N VAL A 124 -12.43 19.55 -11.35
CA VAL A 124 -11.05 19.78 -11.81
C VAL A 124 -10.12 20.14 -10.66
N GLU A 125 -8.87 19.71 -10.79
CA GLU A 125 -7.77 20.16 -9.93
C GLU A 125 -6.86 21.08 -10.73
N ALA A 126 -6.43 22.19 -10.12
CA ALA A 126 -5.47 23.13 -10.70
C ALA A 126 -4.77 23.92 -9.59
N GLU A 127 -3.63 24.53 -9.92
CA GLU A 127 -2.90 25.44 -9.03
C GLU A 127 -3.78 26.60 -8.53
N ASP A 128 -4.55 27.20 -9.44
CA ASP A 128 -5.44 28.32 -9.14
C ASP A 128 -6.63 28.41 -10.11
N GLU A 129 -7.61 29.26 -9.78
CA GLU A 129 -8.79 29.50 -10.61
C GLU A 129 -8.44 30.09 -11.99
N GLY A 130 -7.35 30.85 -12.10
CA GLY A 130 -6.88 31.46 -13.33
C GLY A 130 -6.49 30.43 -14.38
N ARG A 131 -5.84 29.32 -13.99
CA ARG A 131 -5.55 28.17 -14.87
C ARG A 131 -6.81 27.58 -15.47
N ILE A 132 -7.85 27.43 -14.65
CA ILE A 132 -9.14 26.88 -15.08
C ILE A 132 -9.84 27.84 -16.04
N ARG A 133 -9.86 29.14 -15.72
CA ARG A 133 -10.46 30.14 -16.61
C ARG A 133 -9.75 30.23 -17.96
N GLY A 134 -8.42 30.14 -17.96
CA GLY A 134 -7.64 30.06 -19.20
C GLY A 134 -7.96 28.80 -20.02
N PHE A 135 -8.02 27.64 -19.37
CA PHE A 135 -8.41 26.39 -20.02
C PHE A 135 -9.85 26.45 -20.60
N MET A 136 -10.77 27.10 -19.89
CA MET A 136 -12.19 27.18 -20.27
C MET A 136 -12.52 28.35 -21.20
N GLU A 137 -11.55 29.16 -21.62
CA GLU A 137 -11.76 30.31 -22.51
C GLU A 137 -12.52 29.97 -23.80
N PRO A 138 -12.23 28.86 -24.51
CA PRO A 138 -13.00 28.48 -25.70
C PRO A 138 -14.49 28.23 -25.40
N PHE A 139 -14.82 27.70 -24.23
CA PHE A 139 -16.20 27.44 -23.81
C PHE A 139 -16.94 28.73 -23.43
N ALA A 140 -16.23 29.71 -22.89
CA ALA A 140 -16.79 31.03 -22.58
C ALA A 140 -17.25 31.79 -23.85
N SER A 141 -16.73 31.43 -25.03
CA SER A 141 -17.20 31.99 -26.31
C SER A 141 -18.55 31.42 -26.75
N ALA A 142 -18.89 30.20 -26.33
CA ALA A 142 -20.13 29.51 -26.69
C ALA A 142 -21.26 29.70 -25.65
N GLY A 143 -20.91 30.02 -24.41
CA GLY A 143 -21.85 30.16 -23.30
C GLY A 143 -21.19 30.67 -22.02
N THR A 144 -21.87 30.51 -20.88
CA THR A 144 -21.31 30.92 -19.58
C THR A 144 -20.35 29.87 -19.04
N VAL A 145 -19.36 30.31 -18.27
CA VAL A 145 -18.45 29.45 -17.50
C VAL A 145 -18.37 29.99 -16.08
N ASP A 146 -18.99 29.26 -15.16
CA ASP A 146 -18.93 29.52 -13.72
C ASP A 146 -17.90 28.57 -13.10
N VAL A 147 -16.98 29.11 -12.30
CA VAL A 147 -15.96 28.33 -11.57
C VAL A 147 -16.22 28.50 -10.09
N TYR A 148 -16.40 27.38 -9.39
CA TYR A 148 -16.67 27.33 -7.97
C TYR A 148 -15.51 26.64 -7.26
N PRO A 149 -14.81 27.32 -6.33
CA PRO A 149 -13.92 26.64 -5.41
C PRO A 149 -14.67 25.51 -4.71
N ALA A 150 -14.06 24.34 -4.66
CA ALA A 150 -14.67 23.14 -4.12
C ALA A 150 -13.77 22.51 -3.07
N SER A 151 -14.37 21.64 -2.27
CA SER A 151 -13.65 20.79 -1.33
C SER A 151 -14.35 19.45 -1.33
N THR A 152 -13.59 18.38 -1.12
CA THR A 152 -14.19 17.07 -0.91
C THR A 152 -15.07 17.10 0.33
N CYS A 153 -16.09 16.23 0.38
CA CYS A 153 -16.94 16.13 1.57
C CYS A 153 -16.11 15.89 2.84
N ALA A 154 -15.05 15.08 2.73
CA ALA A 154 -14.09 14.84 3.81
C ALA A 154 -13.43 16.15 4.29
N ARG A 155 -12.95 17.01 3.38
CA ARG A 155 -12.33 18.29 3.73
C ARG A 155 -13.33 19.30 4.31
N VAL A 156 -14.57 19.29 3.84
CA VAL A 156 -15.66 20.13 4.40
C VAL A 156 -16.02 19.69 5.83
N VAL A 157 -16.05 18.38 6.09
CA VAL A 157 -16.29 17.82 7.42
C VAL A 157 -15.13 18.14 8.35
N ALA A 158 -13.88 17.98 7.88
CA ALA A 158 -12.68 18.32 8.63
C ALA A 158 -12.63 19.81 9.03
N ASN A 159 -13.13 20.70 8.17
CA ASN A 159 -13.19 22.14 8.45
C ASN A 159 -14.39 22.57 9.31
N GLY A 160 -15.20 21.63 9.82
CA GLY A 160 -16.34 21.93 10.69
C GLY A 160 -17.59 22.46 9.97
N GLY A 161 -17.75 22.17 8.67
CA GLY A 161 -18.92 22.51 7.86
C GLY A 161 -18.64 23.48 6.71
N CYS A 162 -19.64 23.74 5.86
CA CYS A 162 -19.49 24.48 4.60
C CYS A 162 -19.17 25.98 4.74
N THR A 163 -19.10 26.54 5.94
CA THR A 163 -19.02 27.99 6.19
C THR A 163 -17.68 28.48 6.75
N SER A 164 -16.70 27.60 6.96
CA SER A 164 -15.34 27.97 7.40
C SER A 164 -14.43 28.28 6.20
N SER A 165 -13.69 29.39 6.29
CA SER A 165 -12.66 29.75 5.30
C SER A 165 -11.47 28.77 5.37
N LEU A 166 -10.84 28.50 4.21
CA LEU A 166 -9.66 27.63 4.08
C LEU A 166 -8.57 28.02 5.09
N PRO A 167 -8.05 27.08 5.92
CA PRO A 167 -6.84 27.31 6.70
C PRO A 167 -5.60 27.23 5.80
N GLU A 168 -4.54 27.95 6.15
CA GLU A 168 -3.19 27.66 5.67
C GLU A 168 -2.80 26.22 6.06
N LEU A 169 -2.13 25.50 5.14
CA LEU A 169 -1.69 24.11 5.31
C LEU A 169 -0.90 23.94 6.63
N GLU A 170 -1.51 23.27 7.61
CA GLU A 170 -0.80 22.81 8.79
C GLU A 170 -0.10 21.47 8.51
N ASP A 171 1.15 21.35 8.97
CA ASP A 171 1.99 20.14 9.00
C ASP A 171 1.48 19.06 10.01
N THR A 172 0.23 19.19 10.45
CA THR A 172 -0.44 18.28 11.37
C THR A 172 -1.03 17.10 10.60
N VAL A 173 -0.63 15.89 10.97
CA VAL A 173 -1.23 14.67 10.43
C VAL A 173 -2.68 14.60 10.92
N PRO A 174 -3.68 14.44 10.04
CA PRO A 174 -5.06 14.35 10.48
C PRO A 174 -5.23 13.17 11.44
N VAL A 175 -5.97 13.41 12.51
CA VAL A 175 -6.50 12.35 13.38
C VAL A 175 -7.23 11.37 12.47
N VAL A 176 -6.69 10.16 12.32
CA VAL A 176 -7.37 9.15 11.52
C VAL A 176 -8.50 8.60 12.39
N GLU A 177 -9.69 9.17 12.22
CA GLU A 177 -10.89 8.68 12.90
C GLU A 177 -11.04 7.17 12.62
N PRO A 178 -11.15 6.32 13.66
CA PRO A 178 -11.11 4.86 13.48
C PRO A 178 -12.14 4.32 12.47
N GLU A 179 -13.31 4.95 12.40
CA GLU A 179 -14.38 4.58 11.47
C GLU A 179 -14.00 4.91 10.02
N GLU A 180 -13.41 6.07 9.78
CA GLU A 180 -12.92 6.48 8.46
C GLU A 180 -11.75 5.60 8.00
N ALA A 181 -10.81 5.30 8.90
CA ALA A 181 -9.71 4.37 8.64
C ALA A 181 -10.21 2.99 8.18
N CYS A 182 -11.23 2.48 8.88
CA CYS A 182 -11.86 1.21 8.59
C CYS A 182 -12.59 1.25 7.23
N HIS A 183 -13.33 2.33 6.97
CA HIS A 183 -14.05 2.50 5.71
C HIS A 183 -13.09 2.56 4.50
N HIS A 184 -12.04 3.37 4.59
CA HIS A 184 -11.01 3.43 3.54
C HIS A 184 -10.32 2.08 3.31
N ALA A 185 -10.08 1.29 4.36
CA ALA A 185 -9.53 -0.06 4.21
C ALA A 185 -10.48 -0.99 3.43
N ILE A 186 -11.79 -0.94 3.72
CA ILE A 186 -12.80 -1.72 3.00
C ILE A 186 -12.90 -1.27 1.54
N GLU A 187 -12.94 0.04 1.28
CA GLU A 187 -12.97 0.61 -0.07
C GLU A 187 -11.73 0.24 -0.90
N ALA A 188 -10.57 0.13 -0.24
CA ALA A 188 -9.33 -0.36 -0.83
C ALA A 188 -9.28 -1.89 -1.03
N GLY A 189 -10.35 -2.62 -0.68
CA GLY A 189 -10.43 -4.08 -0.87
C GLY A 189 -9.62 -4.90 0.13
N LEU A 190 -9.28 -4.32 1.30
CA LEU A 190 -8.68 -5.05 2.41
C LEU A 190 -9.73 -5.84 3.20
N VAL A 191 -9.33 -6.98 3.74
CA VAL A 191 -10.16 -7.80 4.63
C VAL A 191 -9.98 -7.30 6.06
N VAL A 192 -11.00 -6.67 6.64
CA VAL A 192 -10.93 -6.08 7.99
C VAL A 192 -11.25 -7.12 9.07
N HIS A 193 -10.31 -7.34 9.98
CA HIS A 193 -10.44 -8.24 11.14
C HIS A 193 -10.82 -7.50 12.42
N ARG A 194 -10.41 -6.23 12.55
CA ARG A 194 -10.75 -5.36 13.67
C ARG A 194 -10.74 -3.90 13.21
N ALA A 195 -11.77 -3.14 13.57
CA ALA A 195 -11.84 -1.71 13.27
C ALA A 195 -10.99 -0.86 14.22
N HIS A 196 -11.00 -1.17 15.52
CA HIS A 196 -10.26 -0.40 16.53
C HIS A 196 -9.50 -1.30 17.52
N PRO A 197 -8.15 -1.18 17.58
CA PRO A 197 -7.31 -0.53 16.58
C PRO A 197 -7.40 -1.26 15.23
N LEU A 198 -7.21 -0.54 14.12
CA LEU A 198 -7.39 -1.08 12.78
C LEU A 198 -6.43 -2.24 12.51
N ASN A 199 -6.99 -3.40 12.16
CA ASN A 199 -6.25 -4.57 11.71
C ASN A 199 -6.96 -5.16 10.48
N CYS A 200 -6.27 -5.17 9.35
CA CYS A 200 -6.78 -5.68 8.08
C CYS A 200 -5.67 -6.32 7.26
N GLU A 201 -6.05 -7.29 6.43
CA GLU A 201 -5.13 -8.03 5.59
C GLU A 201 -5.38 -7.80 4.10
N THR A 202 -4.33 -8.02 3.31
CA THR A 202 -4.39 -7.95 1.85
C THR A 202 -5.17 -9.16 1.33
N SER A 203 -6.15 -8.94 0.46
CA SER A 203 -6.85 -10.06 -0.18
C SER A 203 -5.89 -10.84 -1.11
N ILE A 204 -6.05 -12.16 -1.18
CA ILE A 204 -5.18 -13.01 -2.03
C ILE A 204 -5.20 -12.58 -3.50
N PRO A 205 -6.34 -12.22 -4.12
CA PRO A 205 -6.35 -11.69 -5.48
C PRO A 205 -5.56 -10.38 -5.62
N ALA A 206 -5.51 -9.54 -4.59
CA ALA A 206 -4.73 -8.30 -4.63
C ALA A 206 -3.22 -8.54 -4.57
N LEU A 207 -2.76 -9.72 -4.15
CA LEU A 207 -1.33 -10.06 -4.19
C LEU A 207 -0.82 -10.21 -5.63
N ILE A 208 -1.69 -10.43 -6.62
CA ILE A 208 -1.34 -10.70 -8.01
C ILE A 208 -0.77 -9.44 -8.69
N GLY A 209 0.33 -9.63 -9.45
CA GLY A 209 0.69 -8.73 -10.55
C GLY A 209 1.77 -7.67 -10.24
N GLY A 210 2.30 -7.61 -9.02
CA GLY A 210 3.33 -6.64 -8.65
C GLY A 210 4.53 -7.24 -7.90
N VAL A 211 5.73 -6.71 -8.15
CA VAL A 211 6.90 -6.95 -7.27
C VAL A 211 6.64 -6.31 -5.90
N VAL A 212 5.96 -5.15 -5.90
CA VAL A 212 5.52 -4.41 -4.73
C VAL A 212 4.03 -4.16 -4.76
N MET A 213 3.43 -4.08 -3.57
CA MET A 213 2.01 -3.83 -3.35
C MET A 213 1.73 -2.32 -3.33
N PRO A 214 0.64 -1.84 -3.96
CA PRO A 214 0.16 -0.48 -3.72
C PRO A 214 -0.07 -0.22 -2.23
N ASN A 215 0.26 0.99 -1.75
CA ASN A 215 0.16 1.34 -0.32
C ASN A 215 -1.25 1.11 0.24
N ALA A 216 -2.29 1.38 -0.54
CA ALA A 216 -3.68 1.17 -0.13
C ALA A 216 -4.04 -0.30 0.11
N HIS A 217 -3.31 -1.24 -0.51
CA HIS A 217 -3.55 -2.68 -0.39
C HIS A 217 -2.57 -3.36 0.57
N PHE A 218 -1.67 -2.61 1.22
CA PHE A 218 -0.71 -3.18 2.16
C PHE A 218 -1.39 -3.48 3.50
N TYR A 219 -1.21 -4.69 4.05
CA TYR A 219 -1.87 -5.08 5.30
C TYR A 219 -1.54 -4.13 6.47
N VAL A 220 -2.51 -3.92 7.37
CA VAL A 220 -2.35 -3.06 8.55
C VAL A 220 -2.47 -3.92 9.80
N ARG A 221 -1.45 -3.86 10.66
CA ARG A 221 -1.50 -4.40 12.03
C ARG A 221 -1.20 -3.29 13.03
N ASN A 222 -2.16 -3.01 13.91
CA ASN A 222 -2.03 -2.06 15.03
C ASN A 222 -2.38 -2.75 16.36
N HIS A 223 -1.54 -2.57 17.38
CA HIS A 223 -1.85 -2.99 18.76
C HIS A 223 -2.60 -1.92 19.55
N PHE A 224 -2.33 -0.67 19.23
CA PHE A 224 -2.89 0.52 19.87
C PHE A 224 -3.45 1.48 18.81
N PRO A 225 -4.18 2.54 19.21
CA PRO A 225 -4.61 3.58 18.30
C PRO A 225 -3.42 4.22 17.55
N ILE A 226 -3.68 4.68 16.34
CA ILE A 226 -2.70 5.43 15.55
C ILE A 226 -2.42 6.75 16.30
N PRO A 227 -1.15 7.07 16.63
CA PRO A 227 -0.81 8.27 17.37
C PRO A 227 -0.89 9.51 16.46
N GLU A 228 -1.25 10.64 17.06
CA GLU A 228 -1.18 11.95 16.42
C GLU A 228 0.24 12.49 16.56
N LEU A 229 0.91 12.74 15.44
CA LEU A 229 2.27 13.27 15.41
C LEU A 229 2.33 14.50 14.49
N ASP A 230 2.79 15.62 15.05
CA ASP A 230 3.21 16.80 14.29
C ASP A 230 4.64 16.59 13.80
N ARG A 231 4.83 16.54 12.47
CA ARG A 231 6.15 16.31 11.86
C ARG A 231 7.16 17.40 12.24
N SER A 232 6.72 18.65 12.38
CA SER A 232 7.58 19.79 12.68
C SER A 232 8.15 19.73 14.10
N ALA A 233 7.34 19.23 15.04
CA ALA A 233 7.71 19.02 16.43
C ALA A 233 8.38 17.66 16.69
N TRP A 234 8.09 16.65 15.86
CA TRP A 234 8.60 15.29 16.02
C TRP A 234 10.13 15.22 15.98
N ARG A 235 10.70 14.41 16.89
CA ARG A 235 12.13 14.10 16.95
C ARG A 235 12.29 12.60 17.18
N LEU A 236 13.36 12.04 16.62
CA LEU A 236 13.87 10.74 17.00
C LEU A 236 14.97 10.92 18.05
N GLU A 237 14.68 10.49 19.27
CA GLU A 237 15.64 10.47 20.37
C GLU A 237 16.50 9.21 20.28
N VAL A 238 17.82 9.36 20.37
CA VAL A 238 18.80 8.26 20.39
C VAL A 238 19.65 8.41 21.64
N GLY A 239 19.51 7.47 22.58
CA GLY A 239 20.06 7.60 23.92
C GLY A 239 20.57 6.28 24.51
N GLY A 240 20.67 6.28 25.84
CA GLY A 240 21.22 5.15 26.62
C GLY A 240 22.74 5.08 26.55
N LEU A 241 23.27 3.89 26.29
CA LEU A 241 24.70 3.59 26.23
C LEU A 241 25.33 4.03 24.90
N VAL A 242 25.34 5.35 24.70
CA VAL A 242 25.96 6.03 23.56
C VAL A 242 26.92 7.12 24.02
N ASP A 243 27.93 7.43 23.22
CA ASP A 243 28.89 8.52 23.46
C ASP A 243 28.26 9.90 23.20
N ARG A 244 27.39 9.97 22.19
CA ARG A 244 26.72 11.19 21.75
C ARG A 244 25.22 10.93 21.61
N PRO A 245 24.41 11.26 22.62
CA PRO A 245 22.96 11.27 22.48
C PRO A 245 22.55 12.19 21.31
N LEU A 246 21.56 11.76 20.53
CA LEU A 246 21.07 12.50 19.36
C LEU A 246 19.57 12.78 19.53
N ALA A 247 19.14 13.95 19.08
CA ALA A 247 17.73 14.29 18.89
C ALA A 247 17.57 14.70 17.42
N LEU A 248 17.24 13.73 16.56
CA LEU A 248 17.23 13.92 15.11
C LEU A 248 15.86 14.44 14.65
N THR A 249 15.86 15.56 13.95
CA THR A 249 14.66 16.04 13.25
C THR A 249 14.41 15.22 11.99
N TRP A 250 13.21 15.32 11.42
CA TRP A 250 12.93 14.75 10.10
C TRP A 250 13.89 15.29 9.03
N ARG A 251 14.24 16.57 9.11
CA ARG A 251 15.19 17.21 8.17
C ARG A 251 16.60 16.65 8.31
N ASP A 252 17.04 16.34 9.53
CA ASP A 252 18.35 15.73 9.76
C ASP A 252 18.42 14.35 9.11
N LEU A 253 17.37 13.54 9.26
CA LEU A 253 17.28 12.21 8.65
C LEU A 253 17.30 12.27 7.11
N GLN A 254 16.65 13.25 6.50
CA GLN A 254 16.72 13.44 5.04
C GLN A 254 18.10 13.83 4.52
N GLN A 255 18.96 14.40 5.38
CA GLN A 255 20.32 14.79 5.01
C GLN A 255 21.35 13.67 5.26
N MET A 256 20.95 12.59 5.93
CA MET A 256 21.81 11.41 6.14
C MET A 256 21.85 10.53 4.88
N PRO A 257 22.90 9.71 4.71
CA PRO A 257 22.93 8.69 3.66
C PRO A 257 21.67 7.81 3.73
N SER A 258 20.96 7.71 2.61
CA SER A 258 19.76 6.90 2.50
C SER A 258 19.94 5.74 1.53
N GLN A 259 19.13 4.70 1.72
CA GLN A 259 19.04 3.57 0.81
C GLN A 259 17.58 3.15 0.62
N THR A 260 17.32 2.48 -0.48
CA THR A 260 16.01 1.89 -0.79
C THR A 260 16.13 0.36 -0.81
N LEU A 261 15.26 -0.31 -0.06
CA LEU A 261 15.19 -1.77 0.00
C LEU A 261 13.77 -2.25 -0.35
N VAL A 262 13.67 -3.31 -1.15
CA VAL A 262 12.40 -4.02 -1.35
C VAL A 262 12.28 -5.10 -0.27
N VAL A 263 11.28 -4.99 0.61
CA VAL A 263 11.16 -5.84 1.79
C VAL A 263 9.73 -6.39 1.94
N THR A 264 9.63 -7.70 2.15
CA THR A 264 8.39 -8.37 2.56
C THR A 264 8.24 -8.32 4.07
N LEU A 265 7.14 -7.75 4.53
CA LEU A 265 6.73 -7.79 5.92
C LEU A 265 5.64 -8.84 6.10
N GLU A 266 5.85 -9.78 7.01
CA GLU A 266 4.85 -10.77 7.42
C GLU A 266 4.50 -10.58 8.91
N CYS A 267 3.21 -10.59 9.22
CA CYS A 267 2.74 -10.70 10.61
C CYS A 267 3.03 -12.09 11.17
N ALA A 268 3.55 -12.19 12.39
CA ALA A 268 3.77 -13.49 13.03
C ALA A 268 2.49 -14.33 13.13
N GLY A 269 1.32 -13.70 13.19
CA GLY A 269 0.02 -14.39 13.24
C GLY A 269 -0.56 -14.76 11.88
N ASN A 270 0.14 -14.52 10.76
CA ASN A 270 -0.36 -14.85 9.42
C ASN A 270 -0.66 -16.37 9.33
N GLY A 271 -1.87 -16.75 8.93
CA GLY A 271 -2.36 -18.13 8.90
C GLY A 271 -2.99 -18.63 10.21
N ARG A 272 -3.26 -17.76 11.19
CA ARG A 272 -3.82 -18.17 12.49
C ARG A 272 -5.21 -18.78 12.37
N SER A 273 -6.05 -18.32 11.44
CA SER A 273 -7.42 -18.83 11.27
C SER A 273 -7.48 -20.32 10.94
N GLY A 274 -6.42 -20.85 10.30
CA GLY A 274 -6.30 -22.27 9.94
C GLY A 274 -5.85 -23.19 11.08
N LEU A 275 -5.63 -22.69 12.29
CA LEU A 275 -5.19 -23.52 13.43
C LEU A 275 -6.34 -24.27 14.08
N ALA A 276 -6.14 -25.56 14.32
CA ALA A 276 -7.02 -26.42 15.10
C ALA A 276 -6.23 -27.07 16.26
N PRO A 277 -6.65 -26.91 17.52
CA PRO A 277 -7.76 -26.07 17.99
C PRO A 277 -7.52 -24.57 17.73
N ARG A 278 -8.59 -23.79 17.68
CA ARG A 278 -8.49 -22.33 17.49
C ARG A 278 -7.78 -21.67 18.66
N VAL A 279 -6.99 -20.64 18.37
CA VAL A 279 -6.24 -19.84 19.36
C VAL A 279 -6.67 -18.39 19.33
N ASP A 280 -6.48 -17.70 20.46
CA ASP A 280 -6.80 -16.28 20.61
C ASP A 280 -5.90 -15.38 19.76
N GLY A 281 -6.40 -14.17 19.47
CA GLY A 281 -5.73 -13.15 18.65
C GLY A 281 -6.49 -12.85 17.35
N GLU A 282 -5.97 -11.89 16.57
CA GLU A 282 -6.53 -11.56 15.26
C GLU A 282 -6.49 -12.77 14.33
N GLN A 283 -7.63 -13.08 13.70
CA GLN A 283 -7.84 -14.35 12.99
C GLN A 283 -7.43 -14.22 11.53
N TRP A 284 -6.18 -13.84 11.33
CA TRP A 284 -5.56 -13.67 10.02
C TRP A 284 -5.72 -14.94 9.18
N GLU A 285 -6.15 -14.75 7.93
CA GLU A 285 -6.09 -15.78 6.90
C GLU A 285 -4.66 -15.82 6.36
N LEU A 286 -4.47 -15.72 5.04
CA LEU A 286 -3.14 -15.81 4.42
C LEU A 286 -2.58 -14.43 4.01
N GLY A 287 -3.37 -13.36 4.20
CA GLY A 287 -3.13 -12.03 3.65
C GLY A 287 -2.32 -11.09 4.54
N ALA A 288 -1.90 -11.53 5.75
CA ALA A 288 -1.14 -10.70 6.68
C ALA A 288 0.36 -10.63 6.31
N VAL A 289 0.62 -10.41 5.02
CA VAL A 289 1.92 -10.30 4.37
C VAL A 289 1.83 -9.34 3.19
N SER A 290 2.83 -8.49 3.00
CA SER A 290 2.93 -7.60 1.84
C SER A 290 4.37 -7.18 1.58
N THR A 291 4.67 -6.81 0.34
CA THR A 291 6.01 -6.34 -0.09
C THR A 291 5.93 -4.90 -0.56
N ALA A 292 6.89 -4.07 -0.17
CA ALA A 292 7.00 -2.68 -0.60
C ALA A 292 8.47 -2.26 -0.74
N GLU A 293 8.71 -1.16 -1.46
CA GLU A 293 9.98 -0.45 -1.45
C GLU A 293 10.01 0.50 -0.25
N TRP A 294 11.07 0.43 0.56
CA TRP A 294 11.25 1.25 1.76
C TRP A 294 12.49 2.11 1.58
N THR A 295 12.34 3.43 1.73
CA THR A 295 13.46 4.38 1.62
C THR A 295 13.67 5.08 2.95
N GLY A 296 14.93 5.13 3.38
CA GLY A 296 15.29 5.62 4.70
C GLY A 296 16.78 5.61 4.98
N VAL A 297 17.13 5.89 6.24
CA VAL A 297 18.52 5.89 6.73
C VAL A 297 18.85 4.50 7.28
N PRO A 298 19.96 3.84 6.88
CA PRO A 298 20.38 2.59 7.51
C PRO A 298 20.55 2.79 9.02
N LEU A 299 20.01 1.89 9.84
CA LEU A 299 20.08 2.00 11.31
C LEU A 299 21.53 2.12 11.80
N VAL A 300 22.44 1.40 11.15
CA VAL A 300 23.89 1.43 11.44
C VAL A 300 24.49 2.83 11.37
N GLU A 301 24.04 3.68 10.44
CA GLU A 301 24.51 5.07 10.31
C GLU A 301 24.16 5.91 11.55
N VAL A 302 22.96 5.69 12.11
CA VAL A 302 22.52 6.38 13.33
C VAL A 302 23.27 5.85 14.55
N LEU A 303 23.44 4.52 14.66
CA LEU A 303 24.17 3.90 15.77
C LEU A 303 25.64 4.31 15.79
N ASP A 304 26.29 4.37 14.63
CA ASP A 304 27.69 4.78 14.51
C ASP A 304 27.87 6.28 14.79
N ARG A 305 26.91 7.11 14.36
CA ARG A 305 26.90 8.53 14.71
C ARG A 305 26.71 8.75 16.21
N ALA A 306 25.83 8.00 16.85
CA ALA A 306 25.64 8.05 18.31
C ALA A 306 26.87 7.53 19.08
N GLY A 307 27.61 6.59 18.50
CA GLY A 307 28.79 5.97 19.12
C GLY A 307 28.37 5.00 20.22
N VAL A 308 28.00 3.78 19.84
CA VAL A 308 27.57 2.74 20.80
C VAL A 308 28.71 2.42 21.79
N LYS A 309 28.44 2.56 23.09
CA LYS A 309 29.41 2.29 24.16
C LYS A 309 29.61 0.80 24.36
N ALA A 310 30.81 0.44 24.82
CA ALA A 310 31.09 -0.90 25.31
C ALA A 310 30.12 -1.27 26.45
N GLY A 311 29.60 -2.48 26.43
CA GLY A 311 28.61 -2.98 27.39
C GLY A 311 27.16 -2.87 26.96
N ALA A 312 26.85 -2.14 25.88
CA ALA A 312 25.51 -2.23 25.27
C ALA A 312 25.28 -3.64 24.69
N THR A 313 24.16 -4.25 25.05
CA THR A 313 23.77 -5.60 24.60
C THR A 313 22.58 -5.58 23.66
N GLU A 314 21.64 -4.64 23.85
CA GLU A 314 20.45 -4.51 23.03
C GLU A 314 20.17 -3.06 22.60
N VAL A 315 19.46 -2.94 21.48
CA VAL A 315 18.89 -1.71 20.94
C VAL A 315 17.38 -1.79 21.12
N LEU A 316 16.83 -0.96 22.01
CA LEU A 316 15.40 -0.82 22.24
C LEU A 316 14.81 0.22 21.29
N PHE A 317 13.66 -0.09 20.70
CA PHE A 317 12.90 0.76 19.79
C PHE A 317 11.51 0.98 20.38
N ARG A 318 11.10 2.25 20.48
CA ARG A 318 9.81 2.65 21.06
C ARG A 318 9.01 3.47 20.06
N GLY A 319 7.78 3.03 19.82
CA GLY A 319 6.78 3.77 19.05
C GLY A 319 6.02 4.77 19.90
N ALA A 320 5.45 5.78 19.26
CA ALA A 320 4.56 6.75 19.90
C ALA A 320 3.22 6.14 20.33
N ASP A 321 2.82 5.01 19.74
CA ASP A 321 1.56 4.34 20.05
C ASP A 321 1.61 3.65 21.41
N ARG A 322 0.54 3.84 22.18
CA ARG A 322 0.40 3.29 23.54
C ARG A 322 -1.06 3.01 23.87
N GLY A 323 -1.30 2.09 24.79
CA GLY A 323 -2.66 1.77 25.22
C GLY A 323 -2.71 0.83 26.40
N ALA A 324 -3.92 0.56 26.87
CA ALA A 324 -4.13 -0.39 27.96
C ALA A 324 -3.92 -1.82 27.46
N LEU A 325 -3.26 -2.64 28.29
CA LEU A 325 -3.17 -4.08 28.07
C LEU A 325 -4.20 -4.83 28.92
N PRO A 326 -4.83 -5.89 28.42
CA PRO A 326 -5.77 -6.69 29.20
C PRO A 326 -5.14 -7.17 30.52
N GLY A 327 -5.80 -6.86 31.63
CA GLY A 327 -5.36 -7.30 32.97
C GLY A 327 -4.16 -6.55 33.55
N GLN A 328 -3.69 -5.46 32.92
CA GLN A 328 -2.60 -4.64 33.45
C GLN A 328 -3.08 -3.19 33.70
N PRO A 329 -2.73 -2.58 34.84
CA PRO A 329 -3.05 -1.18 35.10
C PRO A 329 -2.13 -0.26 34.29
N GLY A 330 -2.69 0.85 33.77
CA GLY A 330 -1.93 1.89 33.08
C GLY A 330 -1.91 1.74 31.56
N THR A 331 -0.98 2.44 30.93
CA THR A 331 -0.78 2.44 29.47
C THR A 331 0.62 1.96 29.15
N GLU A 332 0.74 1.00 28.24
CA GLU A 332 1.98 0.44 27.74
C GLU A 332 2.29 1.03 26.36
N SER A 333 3.55 1.39 26.09
CA SER A 333 4.02 1.77 24.75
C SER A 333 4.34 0.54 23.91
N PHE A 334 4.22 0.63 22.58
CA PHE A 334 4.70 -0.45 21.72
C PHE A 334 6.23 -0.42 21.62
N GLU A 335 6.86 -1.45 22.18
CA GLU A 335 8.32 -1.53 22.31
C GLU A 335 8.86 -2.89 21.85
N ARG A 336 9.98 -2.84 21.12
CA ARG A 336 10.70 -4.03 20.64
C ARG A 336 12.19 -3.79 20.73
N SER A 337 12.96 -4.86 20.83
CA SER A 337 14.41 -4.80 20.89
C SER A 337 15.07 -5.78 19.93
N LEU A 338 16.30 -5.46 19.55
CA LEU A 338 17.24 -6.35 18.87
C LEU A 338 18.53 -6.40 19.68
N SER A 339 19.26 -7.52 19.60
CA SER A 339 20.66 -7.51 20.05
C SER A 339 21.45 -6.48 19.22
N VAL A 340 22.53 -5.93 19.78
CA VAL A 340 23.38 -4.99 19.02
C VAL A 340 23.91 -5.63 17.72
N ASP A 341 24.24 -6.92 17.77
CA ASP A 341 24.71 -7.68 16.60
C ASP A 341 23.61 -7.82 15.54
N ASP A 342 22.38 -8.16 15.95
CA ASP A 342 21.25 -8.25 15.02
C ASP A 342 20.88 -6.89 14.44
N ALA A 343 20.89 -5.83 15.25
CA ALA A 343 20.61 -4.47 14.80
C ALA A 343 21.64 -4.01 13.73
N ARG A 344 22.90 -4.45 13.85
CA ARG A 344 23.96 -4.16 12.86
C ARG A 344 23.94 -5.09 11.65
N GLY A 345 23.54 -6.36 11.82
CA GLY A 345 23.60 -7.39 10.78
C GLY A 345 22.31 -7.59 9.96
N SER A 346 21.21 -6.95 10.34
CA SER A 346 19.89 -7.15 9.72
C SER A 346 19.58 -6.28 8.51
N ASP A 347 20.48 -5.37 8.10
CA ASP A 347 20.20 -4.32 7.11
C ASP A 347 19.01 -3.41 7.51
N ALA A 348 18.79 -3.25 8.82
CA ALA A 348 17.67 -2.48 9.34
C ALA A 348 17.68 -1.02 8.85
N LEU A 349 16.49 -0.49 8.58
CA LEU A 349 16.27 0.82 7.96
C LEU A 349 15.32 1.66 8.81
N LEU A 350 15.67 2.92 9.04
CA LEU A 350 14.77 3.94 9.54
C LEU A 350 14.06 4.58 8.34
N ALA A 351 12.95 3.98 7.94
CA ALA A 351 12.21 4.32 6.73
C ALA A 351 11.29 5.52 6.97
N TYR A 352 11.33 6.49 6.06
CA TYR A 352 10.44 7.67 6.01
C TYR A 352 9.61 7.73 4.71
N ALA A 353 9.87 6.84 3.74
CA ALA A 353 9.10 6.71 2.52
C ALA A 353 8.84 5.24 2.16
N MET A 354 7.68 4.99 1.54
CA MET A 354 7.19 3.68 1.12
C MET A 354 6.66 3.78 -0.31
N ASN A 355 7.19 2.96 -1.22
CA ASN A 355 6.88 2.97 -2.66
C ASN A 355 7.04 4.36 -3.31
N GLY A 356 8.16 5.02 -3.00
CA GLY A 356 8.52 6.32 -3.58
C GLY A 356 7.77 7.54 -3.02
N VAL A 357 6.77 7.34 -2.15
CA VAL A 357 5.99 8.42 -1.52
C VAL A 357 6.22 8.45 0.00
N PRO A 358 5.93 9.56 0.70
CA PRO A 358 5.97 9.59 2.16
C PRO A 358 5.15 8.46 2.79
N LEU A 359 5.57 7.98 3.97
CA LEU A 359 4.85 6.93 4.68
C LEU A 359 3.37 7.31 4.87
N PRO A 360 2.41 6.44 4.53
CA PRO A 360 1.04 6.60 5.01
C PRO A 360 0.99 6.47 6.54
N VAL A 361 0.05 7.18 7.16
CA VAL A 361 -0.05 7.27 8.63
C VAL A 361 -0.22 5.89 9.27
N GLN A 362 -1.08 5.03 8.72
CA GLN A 362 -1.31 3.67 9.19
C GLN A 362 -0.07 2.77 9.09
N HIS A 363 0.91 3.16 8.27
CA HIS A 363 2.17 2.45 8.08
C HIS A 363 3.34 3.09 8.82
N GLY A 364 3.12 4.10 9.66
CA GLY A 364 4.11 4.58 10.63
C GLY A 364 4.74 5.93 10.32
N TYR A 365 4.06 6.81 9.59
CA TYR A 365 4.50 8.21 9.43
C TYR A 365 4.83 8.87 10.78
N PRO A 366 5.89 9.72 10.89
CA PRO A 366 6.82 10.11 9.83
C PRO A 366 7.99 9.13 9.66
N LEU A 367 8.20 8.22 10.61
CA LEU A 367 9.33 7.31 10.61
C LEU A 367 8.93 5.96 11.22
N ARG A 368 9.39 4.88 10.57
CA ARG A 368 9.32 3.53 11.14
C ARG A 368 10.66 2.82 11.03
N LEU A 369 10.85 1.83 11.90
CA LEU A 369 11.85 0.80 11.70
C LEU A 369 11.35 -0.24 10.69
N ILE A 370 12.24 -0.67 9.81
CA ILE A 370 12.10 -1.86 8.96
C ILE A 370 13.26 -2.78 9.28
N VAL A 371 12.96 -4.03 9.64
CA VAL A 371 13.96 -5.07 9.93
C VAL A 371 13.78 -6.21 8.93
N PRO A 372 14.50 -6.18 7.80
CA PRO A 372 14.33 -7.17 6.73
C PRO A 372 14.49 -8.62 7.22
N GLY A 373 13.60 -9.49 6.73
CA GLY A 373 13.59 -10.93 7.05
C GLY A 373 13.06 -11.29 8.46
N TRP A 374 12.90 -10.33 9.36
CA TRP A 374 12.25 -10.57 10.66
C TRP A 374 10.73 -10.50 10.52
N TYR A 375 10.00 -11.20 11.41
CA TYR A 375 8.57 -10.98 11.51
C TYR A 375 8.29 -9.50 11.84
N ALA A 376 7.26 -8.94 11.22
CA ALA A 376 7.02 -7.50 11.15
C ALA A 376 6.75 -6.83 12.51
N VAL A 377 6.50 -7.61 13.57
CA VAL A 377 6.42 -7.10 14.94
C VAL A 377 7.68 -6.30 15.31
N THR A 378 8.86 -6.71 14.83
CA THR A 378 10.12 -6.01 15.10
C THR A 378 10.25 -4.70 14.33
N SER A 379 9.46 -4.49 13.27
CA SER A 379 9.47 -3.28 12.45
C SER A 379 8.56 -2.19 13.05
N VAL A 380 8.99 -1.61 14.18
CA VAL A 380 8.26 -0.61 14.99
C VAL A 380 7.81 0.59 14.15
N LYS A 381 6.54 0.96 14.26
CA LYS A 381 5.94 2.13 13.59
C LYS A 381 5.95 3.35 14.50
N TRP A 382 5.77 4.53 13.91
CA TRP A 382 5.68 5.81 14.63
C TRP A 382 6.86 5.98 15.59
N LEU A 383 8.06 5.64 15.12
CA LEU A 383 9.25 5.52 15.95
C LEU A 383 9.61 6.89 16.55
N THR A 384 9.78 6.94 17.86
CA THR A 384 10.18 8.18 18.57
C THR A 384 11.48 8.03 19.32
N GLU A 385 11.88 6.81 19.68
CA GLU A 385 13.07 6.60 20.50
C GLU A 385 13.82 5.31 20.15
N ILE A 386 15.15 5.42 20.19
CA ILE A 386 16.13 4.34 20.14
C ILE A 386 16.99 4.43 21.40
N GLU A 387 17.03 3.38 22.22
CA GLU A 387 17.80 3.36 23.46
C GLU A 387 18.77 2.17 23.48
N LEU A 388 20.06 2.42 23.72
CA LEU A 388 21.06 1.38 23.89
C LEU A 388 21.11 0.96 25.36
N ILE A 389 20.89 -0.33 25.64
CA ILE A 389 20.81 -0.87 27.00
C ILE A 389 21.80 -2.03 27.22
N ASP A 390 22.18 -2.27 28.47
CA ASP A 390 23.15 -3.30 28.92
C ASP A 390 22.50 -4.60 29.41
N ARG A 391 21.21 -4.76 29.14
CA ARG A 391 20.40 -5.89 29.62
C ARG A 391 19.47 -6.38 28.53
N ALA A 392 19.00 -7.62 28.69
CA ALA A 392 17.90 -8.12 27.90
C ALA A 392 16.61 -7.34 28.21
N PHE A 393 15.93 -6.85 27.18
CA PHE A 393 14.68 -6.15 27.31
C PHE A 393 13.53 -7.13 27.58
N ALA A 394 12.70 -6.81 28.57
CA ALA A 394 11.61 -7.68 29.04
C ALA A 394 10.24 -6.98 28.97
N GLY A 395 9.96 -6.27 27.88
CA GLY A 395 8.65 -5.63 27.65
C GLY A 395 7.56 -6.61 27.17
N HIS A 396 6.30 -6.16 27.21
CA HIS A 396 5.15 -7.00 26.87
C HIS A 396 5.24 -7.60 25.46
N PHE A 397 5.58 -6.82 24.44
CA PHE A 397 5.72 -7.29 23.06
C PHE A 397 7.09 -7.92 22.75
N GLN A 398 7.99 -8.02 23.74
CA GLN A 398 9.27 -8.70 23.62
C GLN A 398 9.25 -10.10 24.23
N THR A 399 8.83 -10.22 25.49
CA THR A 399 8.87 -11.48 26.25
C THR A 399 7.48 -11.90 26.77
N GLY A 400 6.55 -10.97 26.93
CA GLY A 400 5.17 -11.25 27.36
C GLY A 400 4.26 -11.79 26.23
N SER A 401 4.64 -11.56 24.98
CA SER A 401 3.98 -11.98 23.75
C SER A 401 5.05 -12.18 22.66
N TYR A 402 4.65 -12.64 21.46
CA TYR A 402 5.56 -12.91 20.35
C TYR A 402 6.69 -13.91 20.66
N PHE A 403 6.30 -15.01 21.30
CA PHE A 403 7.10 -16.23 21.43
C PHE A 403 6.26 -17.43 20.98
N TYR A 404 6.90 -18.48 20.49
CA TYR A 404 6.28 -19.78 20.30
C TYR A 404 6.19 -20.48 21.66
N GLU A 405 5.10 -21.19 21.90
CA GLU A 405 4.96 -22.07 23.06
C GLU A 405 4.35 -23.41 22.62
N TRP A 406 5.15 -24.46 22.66
CA TRP A 406 4.77 -25.81 22.28
C TRP A 406 4.73 -26.74 23.49
N GLN A 407 3.92 -27.79 23.38
CA GLN A 407 4.00 -28.96 24.23
C GLN A 407 4.79 -30.03 23.47
N ARG A 408 6.04 -30.28 23.87
CA ARG A 408 6.91 -31.31 23.26
C ARG A 408 7.42 -32.21 24.37
N ASP A 409 7.24 -33.52 24.22
CA ASP A 409 7.72 -34.53 25.19
C ASP A 409 7.33 -34.21 26.66
N GLU A 410 6.07 -33.83 26.88
CA GLU A 410 5.52 -33.41 28.19
C GLU A 410 6.16 -32.15 28.80
N GLN A 411 6.93 -31.40 28.00
CA GLN A 411 7.59 -30.16 28.40
C GLN A 411 7.07 -28.96 27.61
N VAL A 412 6.99 -27.83 28.31
CA VAL A 412 6.70 -26.54 27.69
C VAL A 412 7.99 -25.99 27.10
N VAL A 413 8.04 -25.90 25.77
CA VAL A 413 9.18 -25.31 25.04
C VAL A 413 8.78 -23.92 24.56
N ARG A 414 9.62 -22.92 24.85
CA ARG A 414 9.41 -21.53 24.43
C ARG A 414 10.59 -21.01 23.63
N GLU A 415 10.28 -20.32 22.54
CA GLU A 415 11.28 -19.67 21.68
C GLU A 415 10.76 -18.31 21.23
N PRO A 416 11.60 -17.25 21.19
CA PRO A 416 11.17 -15.95 20.70
C PRO A 416 10.83 -16.00 19.20
N VAL A 417 9.81 -15.22 18.79
CA VAL A 417 9.54 -14.98 17.37
C VAL A 417 10.59 -14.02 16.82
N THR A 418 11.36 -14.49 15.83
CA THR A 418 12.49 -13.75 15.22
C THR A 418 12.33 -13.66 13.70
N LEU A 419 13.10 -14.45 12.94
CA LEU A 419 13.08 -14.50 11.49
C LEU A 419 11.78 -15.12 10.96
N GLN A 420 11.30 -14.61 9.83
CA GLN A 420 10.19 -15.19 9.08
C GLN A 420 10.54 -16.62 8.68
N ARG A 421 9.65 -17.57 8.95
CA ARG A 421 9.81 -18.95 8.49
C ARG A 421 9.59 -19.01 6.98
N VAL A 422 10.27 -19.97 6.32
CA VAL A 422 10.03 -20.22 4.89
C VAL A 422 8.56 -20.51 4.64
N ARG A 423 7.96 -19.85 3.65
CA ARG A 423 6.53 -19.97 3.32
C ARG A 423 6.31 -19.72 1.83
N SER A 424 5.30 -20.37 1.27
CA SER A 424 4.71 -20.04 -0.03
C SER A 424 3.20 -19.95 0.06
N ILE A 425 2.62 -19.10 -0.78
CA ILE A 425 1.18 -18.98 -0.98
C ILE A 425 0.87 -19.16 -2.46
N ILE A 426 -0.16 -19.96 -2.77
CA ILE A 426 -0.81 -20.04 -4.09
C ILE A 426 -1.76 -18.84 -4.20
N THR A 427 -1.54 -18.00 -5.19
CA THR A 427 -2.40 -16.83 -5.49
C THR A 427 -3.38 -17.11 -6.62
N GLU A 428 -3.06 -18.08 -7.48
CA GLU A 428 -3.89 -18.52 -8.59
C GLU A 428 -3.65 -20.03 -8.79
N PRO A 429 -4.68 -20.89 -8.78
CA PRO A 429 -6.11 -20.58 -8.57
C PRO A 429 -6.46 -20.28 -7.09
N THR A 430 -7.69 -19.85 -6.84
CA THR A 430 -8.28 -19.68 -5.50
C THR A 430 -9.14 -20.88 -5.08
N ASP A 431 -9.38 -21.00 -3.78
CA ASP A 431 -10.18 -22.10 -3.23
C ASP A 431 -11.62 -22.05 -3.75
N GLY A 432 -12.11 -23.19 -4.23
CA GLY A 432 -13.44 -23.32 -4.84
C GLY A 432 -13.50 -23.02 -6.34
N ASP A 433 -12.39 -22.63 -6.99
CA ASP A 433 -12.39 -22.33 -8.43
C ASP A 433 -12.80 -23.54 -9.28
N GLU A 434 -13.60 -23.29 -10.32
CA GLU A 434 -13.86 -24.25 -11.40
C GLU A 434 -12.89 -24.01 -12.56
N LEU A 435 -12.10 -25.03 -12.89
CA LEU A 435 -11.00 -24.94 -13.86
C LEU A 435 -11.23 -25.93 -14.99
N THR A 436 -11.00 -25.50 -16.24
CA THR A 436 -11.12 -26.41 -17.40
C THR A 436 -9.91 -27.34 -17.46
N ALA A 437 -10.14 -28.64 -17.72
CA ALA A 437 -9.06 -29.58 -17.99
C ALA A 437 -8.18 -29.10 -19.18
N GLY A 438 -6.87 -29.36 -19.09
CA GLY A 438 -5.87 -28.87 -20.04
C GLY A 438 -4.67 -28.25 -19.34
N ASP A 439 -4.07 -27.23 -19.94
CA ASP A 439 -2.93 -26.52 -19.36
C ASP A 439 -3.38 -25.58 -18.24
N LEU A 440 -3.11 -25.98 -17.00
CA LEU A 440 -3.37 -25.17 -15.80
C LEU A 440 -2.11 -24.36 -15.42
N ALA A 441 -2.30 -23.07 -15.18
CA ALA A 441 -1.31 -22.23 -14.53
C ALA A 441 -1.56 -22.20 -13.02
N VAL A 442 -0.53 -22.56 -12.25
CA VAL A 442 -0.50 -22.39 -10.79
C VAL A 442 0.58 -21.38 -10.47
N ARG A 443 0.22 -20.30 -9.79
CA ARG A 443 1.11 -19.18 -9.47
C ARG A 443 1.06 -18.83 -8.00
N GLY A 444 2.13 -18.19 -7.56
CA GLY A 444 2.18 -17.68 -6.21
C GLY A 444 3.45 -16.95 -5.87
N VAL A 445 3.59 -16.69 -4.58
CA VAL A 445 4.75 -16.04 -3.97
C VAL A 445 5.35 -16.94 -2.91
N ALA A 446 6.65 -16.81 -2.67
CA ALA A 446 7.36 -17.51 -1.61
C ALA A 446 8.41 -16.61 -0.96
N TRP A 447 8.63 -16.72 0.34
CA TRP A 447 9.62 -15.93 1.06
C TRP A 447 10.23 -16.72 2.23
N SER A 448 11.37 -16.25 2.72
CA SER A 448 12.00 -16.76 3.94
C SER A 448 12.82 -15.62 4.55
N GLY A 449 12.79 -15.51 5.87
CA GLY A 449 13.54 -14.49 6.59
C GLY A 449 15.04 -14.76 6.65
N ALA A 450 15.44 -16.00 6.39
CA ALA A 450 16.76 -16.48 6.73
C ALA A 450 17.65 -16.79 5.51
N ALA A 451 17.07 -16.93 4.31
CA ALA A 451 17.79 -17.01 3.04
C ALA A 451 16.83 -16.80 1.85
N PRO A 452 17.31 -16.42 0.65
CA PRO A 452 16.47 -16.41 -0.55
C PRO A 452 15.86 -17.78 -0.85
N ILE A 453 14.73 -17.79 -1.56
CA ILE A 453 14.08 -19.04 -1.99
C ILE A 453 14.95 -19.79 -3.01
N ALA A 454 15.23 -21.06 -2.71
CA ALA A 454 15.98 -21.95 -3.57
C ALA A 454 15.08 -22.57 -4.65
N ARG A 455 13.90 -23.07 -4.24
CA ARG A 455 12.91 -23.68 -5.15
C ARG A 455 11.52 -23.64 -4.53
N VAL A 456 10.52 -23.76 -5.40
CA VAL A 456 9.12 -24.05 -5.02
C VAL A 456 8.69 -25.30 -5.76
N GLU A 457 8.04 -26.21 -5.05
CA GLU A 457 7.47 -27.43 -5.62
C GLU A 457 5.94 -27.37 -5.49
N VAL A 458 5.23 -27.87 -6.50
CA VAL A 458 3.77 -27.91 -6.55
C VAL A 458 3.30 -29.33 -6.84
N SER A 459 2.25 -29.77 -6.15
CA SER A 459 1.54 -31.03 -6.36
C SER A 459 0.10 -30.74 -6.77
N ILE A 460 -0.42 -31.45 -7.77
CA ILE A 460 -1.81 -31.30 -8.26
C ILE A 460 -2.50 -32.66 -8.12
N GLY A 461 -3.51 -32.74 -7.24
CA GLY A 461 -4.16 -33.98 -6.86
C GLY A 461 -3.16 -34.99 -6.29
N GLU A 462 -3.26 -36.24 -6.75
CA GLU A 462 -2.35 -37.33 -6.39
C GLU A 462 -1.07 -37.37 -7.26
N GLY A 463 -0.81 -36.30 -8.03
CA GLY A 463 0.38 -36.20 -8.88
C GLY A 463 1.69 -36.06 -8.08
N PRO A 464 2.86 -36.28 -8.72
CA PRO A 464 4.14 -36.04 -8.06
C PRO A 464 4.37 -34.53 -7.86
N TRP A 465 5.22 -34.20 -6.89
CA TRP A 465 5.76 -32.85 -6.74
C TRP A 465 6.59 -32.45 -7.97
N ARG A 466 6.32 -31.26 -8.50
CA ARG A 466 7.02 -30.68 -9.65
C ARG A 466 7.60 -29.34 -9.27
N GLU A 467 8.84 -29.09 -9.66
CA GLU A 467 9.48 -27.79 -9.44
C GLU A 467 8.83 -26.72 -10.32
N ALA A 468 8.39 -25.64 -9.68
CA ALA A 468 7.88 -24.44 -10.32
C ALA A 468 9.04 -23.53 -10.76
N ARG A 469 8.84 -22.77 -11.83
CA ARG A 469 9.78 -21.77 -12.30
C ARG A 469 9.71 -20.54 -11.39
N LEU A 470 10.84 -20.14 -10.80
CA LEU A 470 10.96 -18.85 -10.13
C LEU A 470 10.97 -17.71 -11.17
N VAL A 471 10.23 -16.63 -10.91
CA VAL A 471 10.04 -15.49 -11.82
C VAL A 471 10.83 -14.28 -11.34
N GLY A 472 11.72 -13.76 -12.21
CA GLY A 472 12.58 -12.63 -11.88
C GLY A 472 13.84 -13.04 -11.10
N ASP A 473 14.61 -12.04 -10.67
CA ASP A 473 15.83 -12.26 -9.89
C ASP A 473 15.51 -12.62 -8.44
N ARG A 474 16.39 -13.41 -7.83
CA ARG A 474 16.28 -13.73 -6.40
C ARG A 474 16.70 -12.54 -5.58
N HIS A 475 15.81 -12.09 -4.70
CA HIS A 475 16.08 -11.05 -3.73
C HIS A 475 16.14 -11.65 -2.32
N ARG A 476 17.00 -11.08 -1.46
CA ARG A 476 17.19 -11.56 -0.09
C ARG A 476 15.99 -11.24 0.81
N HIS A 477 15.39 -10.08 0.60
CA HIS A 477 14.47 -9.45 1.57
C HIS A 477 13.02 -9.38 1.09
N SER A 478 12.77 -9.67 -0.18
CA SER A 478 11.44 -9.67 -0.78
C SER A 478 11.02 -11.07 -1.16
N TRP A 479 9.72 -11.26 -1.31
CA TRP A 479 9.14 -12.47 -1.86
C TRP A 479 9.64 -12.75 -3.28
N GLN A 480 9.59 -14.02 -3.64
CA GLN A 480 9.94 -14.58 -4.91
C GLN A 480 8.66 -15.09 -5.58
N TRP A 481 8.33 -14.53 -6.73
CA TRP A 481 7.26 -15.04 -7.57
C TRP A 481 7.63 -16.40 -8.16
N TRP A 482 6.66 -17.29 -8.31
CA TRP A 482 6.82 -18.61 -8.92
C TRP A 482 5.61 -19.00 -9.76
N GLU A 483 5.83 -19.84 -10.78
CA GLU A 483 4.79 -20.34 -11.68
C GLU A 483 5.08 -21.79 -12.10
N LEU A 484 4.05 -22.63 -12.07
CA LEU A 484 4.03 -23.94 -12.73
C LEU A 484 2.92 -23.95 -13.78
N ILE A 485 3.26 -24.35 -15.01
CA ILE A 485 2.28 -24.71 -16.04
C ILE A 485 2.25 -26.24 -16.12
N SER A 486 1.08 -26.84 -15.95
CA SER A 486 0.89 -28.28 -15.94
C SER A 486 -0.34 -28.69 -16.74
N GLY A 487 -0.16 -29.64 -17.66
CA GLY A 487 -1.29 -30.35 -18.27
C GLY A 487 -1.99 -31.23 -17.23
N VAL A 488 -3.32 -31.07 -17.12
CA VAL A 488 -4.19 -31.84 -16.24
C VAL A 488 -5.36 -32.37 -17.08
N GLU A 489 -5.41 -33.69 -17.27
CA GLU A 489 -6.38 -34.33 -18.16
C GLU A 489 -7.58 -34.94 -17.42
N HIS A 490 -7.50 -35.07 -16.09
CA HIS A 490 -8.61 -35.59 -15.28
C HIS A 490 -9.59 -34.48 -14.90
N SER A 491 -10.84 -34.86 -14.68
CA SER A 491 -11.87 -34.01 -14.08
C SER A 491 -12.19 -34.48 -12.66
N GLY A 492 -12.77 -33.60 -11.85
CA GLY A 492 -13.14 -33.87 -10.46
C GLY A 492 -12.50 -32.92 -9.46
N ALA A 493 -12.91 -33.09 -8.19
CA ALA A 493 -12.33 -32.38 -7.07
C ALA A 493 -10.83 -32.68 -6.99
N THR A 494 -10.02 -31.62 -6.98
CA THR A 494 -8.56 -31.70 -7.00
C THR A 494 -7.99 -30.75 -5.95
N THR A 495 -6.99 -31.21 -5.20
CA THR A 495 -6.25 -30.36 -4.25
C THR A 495 -4.91 -29.97 -4.85
N ILE A 496 -4.61 -28.68 -4.88
CA ILE A 496 -3.32 -28.14 -5.30
C ILE A 496 -2.53 -27.75 -4.05
N ARG A 497 -1.27 -28.18 -3.98
CA ARG A 497 -0.39 -27.98 -2.83
C ARG A 497 0.91 -27.31 -3.27
N ALA A 498 1.44 -26.37 -2.49
CA ALA A 498 2.71 -25.71 -2.79
C ALA A 498 3.63 -25.66 -1.57
N ARG A 499 4.92 -25.94 -1.78
CA ARG A 499 5.96 -25.84 -0.74
C ARG A 499 7.22 -25.15 -1.25
N ALA A 500 7.75 -24.24 -0.43
CA ALA A 500 9.03 -23.60 -0.67
C ALA A 500 10.17 -24.25 0.14
N THR A 501 11.38 -24.20 -0.43
CA THR A 501 12.65 -24.46 0.25
C THR A 501 13.58 -23.26 0.07
N ASP A 502 14.22 -22.79 1.14
CA ASP A 502 15.19 -21.69 1.09
C ASP A 502 16.63 -22.18 0.85
N LEU A 503 17.55 -21.26 0.53
CA LEU A 503 18.98 -21.59 0.28
C LEU A 503 19.76 -22.03 1.53
N ALA A 504 19.13 -21.96 2.70
CA ALA A 504 19.65 -22.51 3.96
C ALA A 504 18.96 -23.84 4.31
N SER A 505 18.34 -24.48 3.31
CA SER A 505 17.75 -25.82 3.39
C SER A 505 16.54 -25.95 4.32
N ARG A 506 15.90 -24.84 4.70
CA ARG A 506 14.63 -24.88 5.44
C ARG A 506 13.49 -25.11 4.46
N THR A 507 12.58 -26.01 4.80
CA THR A 507 11.41 -26.38 3.99
C THR A 507 10.13 -26.26 4.82
N GLN A 508 9.02 -25.89 4.19
CA GLN A 508 7.71 -25.89 4.86
C GLN A 508 7.31 -27.29 5.35
N PRO A 509 6.71 -27.41 6.55
CA PRO A 509 6.21 -28.69 7.04
C PRO A 509 4.86 -29.04 6.37
N GLU A 510 4.58 -30.34 6.26
CA GLU A 510 3.30 -30.86 5.74
C GLU A 510 2.11 -30.39 6.58
N GLN A 511 2.29 -30.29 7.89
CA GLN A 511 1.26 -29.85 8.83
C GLN A 511 1.78 -28.72 9.69
N VAL A 512 0.87 -27.88 10.16
CA VAL A 512 1.20 -26.80 11.09
C VAL A 512 1.61 -27.37 12.44
N GLU A 513 2.73 -26.90 12.97
CA GLU A 513 3.08 -27.17 14.36
C GLU A 513 2.32 -26.20 15.26
N TRP A 514 1.22 -26.68 15.81
CA TRP A 514 0.36 -25.88 16.69
C TRP A 514 1.13 -25.36 17.90
N ASN A 515 0.97 -24.05 18.19
CA ASN A 515 1.54 -23.40 19.38
C ASN A 515 0.50 -22.48 20.01
N ARG A 516 0.60 -22.26 21.33
CA ARG A 516 -0.44 -21.59 22.13
C ARG A 516 -0.86 -20.21 21.61
N LEU A 517 0.06 -19.46 20.99
CA LEU A 517 -0.19 -18.09 20.51
C LEU A 517 -0.48 -18.00 19.00
N GLY A 518 -0.47 -19.14 18.32
CA GLY A 518 -0.74 -19.24 16.88
C GLY A 518 0.19 -18.42 16.01
N TYR A 519 1.49 -18.43 16.32
CA TYR A 519 2.49 -17.72 15.54
C TYR A 519 3.23 -18.64 14.57
N GLY A 520 3.74 -18.06 13.49
CA GLY A 520 4.63 -18.70 12.52
C GLY A 520 4.02 -19.93 11.86
N ASN A 521 2.73 -19.88 11.53
CA ASN A 521 2.13 -20.89 10.67
C ASN A 521 2.78 -20.80 9.28
N ASN A 522 3.53 -21.82 8.92
CA ASN A 522 4.20 -21.93 7.63
C ASN A 522 3.94 -23.27 6.95
N ALA A 523 2.88 -23.98 7.33
CA ALA A 523 2.53 -25.25 6.71
C ALA A 523 2.28 -25.11 5.19
N ILE A 524 2.40 -26.22 4.47
CA ILE A 524 2.01 -26.30 3.06
C ILE A 524 0.57 -25.82 2.90
N GLN A 525 0.36 -24.85 2.00
CA GLN A 525 -1.00 -24.42 1.65
C GLN A 525 -1.61 -25.46 0.72
N GLU A 526 -2.89 -25.74 0.95
CA GLU A 526 -3.75 -26.54 0.09
C GLU A 526 -4.87 -25.66 -0.47
N VAL A 527 -5.13 -25.78 -1.77
CA VAL A 527 -6.21 -25.08 -2.47
C VAL A 527 -7.08 -26.14 -3.14
N ALA A 528 -8.35 -26.23 -2.74
CA ALA A 528 -9.31 -27.14 -3.35
C ALA A 528 -9.94 -26.48 -4.58
N VAL A 529 -9.95 -27.19 -5.70
CA VAL A 529 -10.55 -26.72 -6.96
C VAL A 529 -11.37 -27.84 -7.59
N GLN A 530 -12.26 -27.47 -8.50
CA GLN A 530 -13.04 -28.42 -9.28
C GLN A 530 -12.58 -28.38 -10.74
N ILE A 531 -12.03 -29.47 -11.25
CA ILE A 531 -11.64 -29.56 -12.66
C ILE A 531 -12.81 -30.10 -13.49
N VAL A 532 -13.22 -29.38 -14.54
CA VAL A 532 -14.40 -29.68 -15.38
C VAL A 532 -14.03 -29.99 -16.82
#